data_AF-A0A937NPL3-F1
#
_entry.id   AF-A0A937NPL3-F1
#
_cell.length_a   1.000
_cell.length_b   1.000
_cell.length_c   1.000
_cell.angle_alpha   90.00
_cell.angle_beta   90.00
_cell.angle_gamma   90.00
#
_symmetry.space_group_name_H-M   'P 1'
#
loop_
_entity.id
_entity.type
_entity.pdbx_description
1 polymer ?
#
loop_
_entity_poly.entity_id
_entity_poly.type
_entity_poly.pdbx_seq_one_letter_code
_entity_poly.pdbx_strand_id
1 'polypeptide(L)'
;MKPEKLDAATDYRLALLWLMDRLESARVSEAMAAFEKEFGDLIPAEHRETNDSSNIRWEHYVAWSRYVLVQAGLMGSGGRGVWTITPAGQEWLRENPRANHSDFAALIRRVGAKSESGFRWRGKQYTIGKQALLSRARHLLKEDPPTEALRFRDWAVFVGEQPVSVKWLFALATGADHNQFDSPTARRALSQVGIEARRVGESEKPAPTAVRRPRGADRVKRRDEFLAQLAELLTPQLSAQTSHGEIKLHPGRNWLWVDYAEFPRSHYELRLARGFDEVAFHLEGKRELNLARLAHLEPHIEKLSASLSYPVIAERWGSNWARVAIDLPTAPWNDKQAEEYAGLLARFIDATFPLLQEAFVAVPSRQRRQARSTQPPADSPDGQAHALLDQHVTQIRTFLQGRSSRPSDEVLCDWVQFCYTFELFDEGYELFNLIVHSAVNEWLYGRVRKLAQVCRIRAQNKG
;
A
#
# COMPACT_ATOMS: atom_id res chain seq x y z
N MET A 1 -28.70 24.70 11.52
CA MET A 1 -28.71 25.94 10.71
C MET A 1 -27.63 25.85 9.64
N LYS A 2 -27.91 26.33 8.43
CA LYS A 2 -26.94 26.35 7.32
C LYS A 2 -25.88 27.42 7.62
N PRO A 3 -24.57 27.11 7.58
CA PRO A 3 -23.53 28.12 7.77
C PRO A 3 -23.60 29.23 6.72
N GLU A 4 -23.30 30.46 7.15
CA GLU A 4 -23.35 31.66 6.30
C GLU A 4 -21.99 32.04 5.71
N LYS A 5 -20.88 31.49 6.23
CA LYS A 5 -19.50 31.76 5.80
C LYS A 5 -18.60 30.54 5.96
N LEU A 6 -17.53 30.46 5.17
CA LEU A 6 -16.51 29.40 5.20
C LEU A 6 -15.09 29.98 5.22
N ASP A 7 -14.86 30.97 6.09
CA ASP A 7 -13.62 31.75 6.15
C ASP A 7 -12.44 30.91 6.69
N ALA A 8 -12.71 29.89 7.52
CA ALA A 8 -11.70 29.01 8.09
C ALA A 8 -11.98 27.53 7.85
N ALA A 9 -10.93 26.69 7.88
CA ALA A 9 -11.05 25.24 7.75
C ALA A 9 -11.99 24.58 8.79
N THR A 10 -12.23 25.24 9.92
CA THR A 10 -13.18 24.78 10.95
C THR A 10 -14.64 24.90 10.54
N ASP A 11 -14.97 25.87 9.68
CA ASP A 11 -16.35 26.18 9.28
C ASP A 11 -16.93 25.09 8.37
N TYR A 12 -16.05 24.47 7.57
CA TYR A 12 -16.35 23.31 6.73
C TYR A 12 -16.92 22.13 7.53
N ARG A 13 -16.62 22.02 8.83
CA ARG A 13 -17.12 20.92 9.69
C ARG A 13 -18.61 21.03 9.94
N LEU A 14 -19.07 22.22 10.33
CA LEU A 14 -20.49 22.46 10.58
C LEU A 14 -21.27 22.40 9.26
N ALA A 15 -20.70 22.93 8.18
CA ALA A 15 -21.30 22.87 6.84
C ALA A 15 -21.46 21.42 6.36
N LEU A 16 -20.41 20.60 6.52
CA LEU A 16 -20.47 19.19 6.14
C LEU A 16 -21.45 18.41 7.02
N LEU A 17 -21.45 18.63 8.33
CA LEU A 17 -22.39 17.94 9.23
C LEU A 17 -23.84 18.29 8.88
N TRP A 18 -24.13 19.56 8.62
CA TRP A 18 -25.44 20.03 8.16
C TRP A 18 -25.85 19.42 6.80
N LEU A 19 -24.91 19.35 5.84
CA LEU A 19 -25.17 18.72 4.55
C LEU A 19 -25.51 17.24 4.70
N MET A 20 -24.75 16.53 5.54
CA MET A 20 -24.93 15.10 5.75
C MET A 20 -26.18 14.76 6.53
N ASP A 21 -26.73 15.67 7.33
CA ASP A 21 -28.06 15.53 7.95
C ASP A 21 -29.17 15.44 6.89
N ARG A 22 -29.04 16.20 5.79
CA ARG A 22 -29.99 16.18 4.67
C ARG A 22 -29.80 15.00 3.73
N LEU A 23 -28.55 14.60 3.51
CA LEU A 23 -28.23 13.49 2.62
C LEU A 23 -28.43 12.13 3.30
N GLU A 24 -28.32 12.07 4.63
CA GLU A 24 -28.22 10.88 5.48
C GLU A 24 -26.99 9.99 5.17
N SER A 25 -26.82 9.63 3.90
CA SER A 25 -25.76 8.81 3.33
C SER A 25 -25.45 9.21 1.89
N ALA A 26 -24.17 9.32 1.50
CA ALA A 26 -23.78 9.61 0.12
C ALA A 26 -22.41 9.03 -0.23
N ARG A 27 -22.16 8.73 -1.51
CA ARG A 27 -20.78 8.45 -1.97
C ARG A 27 -19.92 9.70 -1.83
N VAL A 28 -18.61 9.54 -1.64
CA VAL A 28 -17.68 10.69 -1.49
C VAL A 28 -17.83 11.69 -2.64
N SER A 29 -17.87 11.21 -3.89
CA SER A 29 -18.04 12.08 -5.05
C SER A 29 -19.36 12.84 -5.05
N GLU A 30 -20.45 12.21 -4.59
CA GLU A 30 -21.77 12.82 -4.48
C GLU A 30 -21.81 13.84 -3.34
N ALA A 31 -21.22 13.53 -2.20
CA ALA A 31 -21.12 14.45 -1.06
C ALA A 31 -20.29 15.69 -1.41
N MET A 32 -19.17 15.53 -2.13
CA MET A 32 -18.36 16.65 -2.61
C MET A 32 -19.11 17.52 -3.62
N ALA A 33 -19.79 16.90 -4.59
CA ALA A 33 -20.59 17.64 -5.57
C ALA A 33 -21.77 18.38 -4.91
N ALA A 34 -22.43 17.75 -3.93
CA ALA A 34 -23.49 18.37 -3.15
C ALA A 34 -22.96 19.51 -2.28
N PHE A 35 -21.76 19.37 -1.71
CA PHE A 35 -21.12 20.43 -0.94
C PHE A 35 -20.82 21.66 -1.80
N GLU A 36 -20.19 21.47 -2.97
CA GLU A 36 -19.91 22.55 -3.93
C GLU A 36 -21.20 23.21 -4.41
N LYS A 37 -22.24 22.42 -4.72
CA LYS A 37 -23.53 22.97 -5.14
C LYS A 37 -24.19 23.82 -4.05
N GLU A 38 -24.12 23.39 -2.79
CA GLU A 38 -24.84 24.00 -1.69
C GLU A 38 -24.11 25.20 -1.07
N PHE A 39 -22.76 25.16 -1.08
CA PHE A 39 -21.89 26.12 -0.40
C PHE A 39 -20.88 26.79 -1.33
N GLY A 40 -20.88 26.52 -2.63
CA GLY A 40 -19.89 27.01 -3.59
C GLY A 40 -19.70 28.53 -3.58
N ASP A 41 -20.79 29.28 -3.42
CA ASP A 41 -20.77 30.75 -3.33
C ASP A 41 -20.15 31.27 -2.03
N LEU A 42 -20.06 30.43 -1.00
CA LEU A 42 -19.44 30.76 0.29
C LEU A 42 -17.98 30.34 0.38
N ILE A 43 -17.47 29.57 -0.59
CA ILE A 43 -16.08 29.09 -0.61
C ILE A 43 -15.17 30.25 -1.06
N PRO A 44 -14.25 30.72 -0.20
CA PRO A 44 -13.30 31.78 -0.57
C PRO A 44 -12.46 31.40 -1.80
N ALA A 45 -12.08 32.40 -2.61
CA ALA A 45 -11.35 32.18 -3.85
C ALA A 45 -10.01 31.45 -3.61
N GLU A 46 -9.32 31.79 -2.53
CA GLU A 46 -8.07 31.18 -2.09
C GLU A 46 -8.22 29.69 -1.71
N HIS A 47 -9.43 29.23 -1.40
CA HIS A 47 -9.71 27.82 -1.13
C HIS A 47 -10.00 27.03 -2.41
N ARG A 48 -10.16 27.69 -3.56
CA ARG A 48 -10.29 27.06 -4.88
C ARG A 48 -8.95 26.76 -5.54
N GLU A 49 -7.86 27.26 -4.96
CA GLU A 49 -6.50 26.98 -5.41
C GLU A 49 -6.10 25.52 -5.17
N THR A 50 -5.24 25.02 -6.05
CA THR A 50 -4.59 23.72 -5.91
C THR A 50 -3.38 23.84 -5.00
N ASN A 51 -3.22 22.93 -4.03
CA ASN A 51 -2.04 22.86 -3.17
C ASN A 51 -0.88 22.09 -3.81
N ASP A 52 0.29 22.05 -3.14
CA ASP A 52 1.49 21.34 -3.62
C ASP A 52 1.28 19.84 -3.91
N SER A 53 0.20 19.25 -3.38
CA SER A 53 -0.18 17.85 -3.61
C SER A 53 -1.21 17.68 -4.73
N SER A 54 -1.39 18.71 -5.56
CA SER A 54 -2.36 18.73 -6.67
C SER A 54 -3.83 18.58 -6.25
N ASN A 55 -4.17 18.86 -4.99
CA ASN A 55 -5.56 18.82 -4.50
C ASN A 55 -6.12 20.24 -4.37
N ILE A 56 -7.40 20.42 -4.69
CA ILE A 56 -8.11 21.69 -4.46
C ILE A 56 -8.29 21.86 -2.94
N ARG A 57 -7.93 23.02 -2.39
CA ARG A 57 -7.88 23.24 -0.93
C ARG A 57 -9.22 23.00 -0.23
N TRP A 58 -10.34 23.45 -0.78
CA TRP A 58 -11.65 23.26 -0.15
C TRP A 58 -12.03 21.77 -0.08
N GLU A 59 -11.73 20.97 -1.12
CA GLU A 59 -11.99 19.52 -1.10
C GLU A 59 -11.18 18.85 0.02
N HIS A 60 -9.94 19.30 0.22
CA HIS A 60 -9.10 18.86 1.32
C HIS A 60 -9.71 19.22 2.68
N TYR A 61 -10.25 20.43 2.84
CA TYR A 61 -10.93 20.84 4.08
C TYR A 61 -12.20 20.06 4.36
N VAL A 62 -13.00 19.74 3.35
CA VAL A 62 -14.19 18.87 3.50
C VAL A 62 -13.76 17.46 3.92
N ALA A 63 -12.76 16.87 3.26
CA ALA A 63 -12.25 15.55 3.61
C ALA A 63 -11.67 15.51 5.04
N TRP A 64 -10.94 16.55 5.45
CA TRP A 64 -10.42 16.68 6.81
C TRP A 64 -11.53 16.89 7.84
N SER A 65 -12.54 17.69 7.49
CA SER A 65 -13.72 17.89 8.33
C SER A 65 -14.44 16.59 8.59
N ARG A 66 -14.63 15.75 7.56
CA ARG A 66 -15.19 14.41 7.71
C ARG A 66 -14.37 13.56 8.69
N TYR A 67 -13.05 13.60 8.61
CA TYR A 67 -12.19 12.87 9.54
C TYR A 67 -12.44 13.29 11.00
N VAL A 68 -12.48 14.59 11.27
CA VAL A 68 -12.76 15.13 12.62
C VAL A 68 -14.16 14.76 13.11
N LEU A 69 -15.18 14.85 12.25
CA LEU A 69 -16.56 14.49 12.57
C LEU A 69 -16.71 13.00 12.89
N VAL A 70 -15.97 12.14 12.20
CA VAL A 70 -15.92 10.70 12.51
C VAL A 70 -15.25 10.43 13.85
N GLN A 71 -14.15 11.13 14.16
CA GLN A 71 -13.51 11.01 15.48
C GLN A 71 -14.44 11.47 16.61
N ALA A 72 -15.26 12.48 16.35
CA ALA A 72 -16.25 12.97 17.30
C ALA A 72 -17.50 12.08 17.40
N GLY A 73 -17.59 11.00 16.61
CA GLY A 73 -18.76 10.12 16.57
C GLY A 73 -20.01 10.77 15.98
N LEU A 74 -19.88 11.89 15.27
CA LEU A 74 -21.00 12.61 14.64
C LEU A 74 -21.24 12.14 13.20
N MET A 75 -20.20 11.61 12.55
CA MET A 75 -20.27 10.97 11.24
C MET A 75 -19.69 9.55 11.26
N GLY A 76 -20.07 8.74 10.27
CA GLY A 76 -19.67 7.35 10.14
C GLY A 76 -19.08 7.00 8.76
N SER A 77 -19.00 5.70 8.53
CA SER A 77 -18.70 5.10 7.23
C SER A 77 -19.85 4.17 6.90
N GLY A 78 -20.62 4.47 5.85
CA GLY A 78 -21.64 3.55 5.31
C GLY A 78 -21.06 2.40 4.48
N GLY A 79 -19.73 2.35 4.32
CA GLY A 79 -19.01 1.41 3.47
C GLY A 79 -17.82 2.09 2.79
N ARG A 80 -17.09 1.35 1.95
CA ARG A 80 -15.96 1.91 1.20
C ARG A 80 -16.45 3.06 0.31
N GLY A 81 -15.98 4.27 0.59
CA GLY A 81 -16.32 5.47 -0.19
C GLY A 81 -17.71 6.05 0.09
N VAL A 82 -18.36 5.67 1.19
CA VAL A 82 -19.67 6.20 1.59
C VAL A 82 -19.56 6.94 2.92
N TRP A 83 -20.06 8.17 2.96
CA TRP A 83 -20.16 8.99 4.15
C TRP A 83 -21.59 8.97 4.68
N THR A 84 -21.73 8.89 5.99
CA THR A 84 -23.03 8.86 6.67
C THR A 84 -23.01 9.79 7.87
N ILE A 85 -24.12 10.47 8.15
CA ILE A 85 -24.33 11.07 9.46
C ILE A 85 -24.72 9.98 10.47
N THR A 86 -24.37 10.16 11.74
CA THR A 86 -24.80 9.26 12.81
C THR A 86 -26.01 9.83 13.55
N PRO A 87 -26.74 9.01 14.34
CA PRO A 87 -27.78 9.51 15.23
C PRO A 87 -27.29 10.63 16.17
N ALA A 88 -26.06 10.52 16.69
CA ALA A 88 -25.47 11.55 17.56
C ALA A 88 -25.20 12.87 16.81
N GLY A 89 -24.83 12.80 15.53
CA GLY A 89 -24.69 13.96 14.66
C GLY A 89 -26.02 14.69 14.44
N GLN A 90 -27.08 13.92 14.15
CA GLN A 90 -28.43 14.45 13.96
C GLN A 90 -28.99 15.05 15.25
N GLU A 91 -28.82 14.37 16.37
CA GLU A 91 -29.26 14.84 17.69
C GLU A 91 -28.55 16.14 18.07
N TRP A 92 -27.23 16.22 17.88
CA TRP A 92 -26.49 17.44 18.16
C TRP A 92 -27.00 18.64 17.34
N LEU A 93 -27.27 18.45 16.05
CA LEU A 93 -27.83 19.51 15.19
C LEU A 93 -29.22 19.96 15.66
N ARG A 94 -30.06 19.03 16.15
CA ARG A 94 -31.41 19.31 16.66
C ARG A 94 -31.37 20.10 17.98
N GLU A 95 -30.49 19.72 18.89
CA GLU A 95 -30.31 20.39 20.19
C GLU A 95 -29.64 21.75 20.08
N ASN A 96 -28.86 21.97 19.01
CA ASN A 96 -28.06 23.18 18.83
C ASN A 96 -28.45 23.91 17.53
N PRO A 97 -29.73 24.32 17.35
CA PRO A 97 -30.21 24.85 16.08
C PRO A 97 -29.54 26.18 15.70
N ARG A 98 -28.99 26.90 16.69
CA ARG A 98 -28.27 28.18 16.53
C ARG A 98 -26.76 28.07 16.76
N ALA A 99 -26.21 26.86 16.84
CA ALA A 99 -24.78 26.71 17.06
C ALA A 99 -23.98 27.31 15.92
N ASN A 100 -22.93 28.04 16.28
CA ASN A 100 -21.92 28.55 15.37
C ASN A 100 -20.64 27.68 15.43
N HIS A 101 -19.61 28.09 14.71
CA HIS A 101 -18.32 27.39 14.69
C HIS A 101 -17.68 27.28 16.09
N SER A 102 -17.91 28.26 16.98
CA SER A 102 -17.34 28.29 18.33
C SER A 102 -18.00 27.26 19.25
N ASP A 103 -19.33 27.13 19.17
CA ASP A 103 -20.08 26.08 19.87
C ASP A 103 -19.65 24.70 19.39
N PHE A 104 -19.49 24.54 18.08
CA PHE A 104 -19.03 23.29 17.49
C PHE A 104 -17.60 22.95 17.90
N ALA A 105 -16.68 23.93 17.89
CA ALA A 105 -15.32 23.75 18.37
C ALA A 105 -15.29 23.35 19.86
N ALA A 106 -16.18 23.91 20.68
CA ALA A 106 -16.31 23.52 22.09
C ALA A 106 -16.78 22.07 22.24
N LEU A 107 -17.74 21.61 21.42
CA LEU A 107 -18.14 20.21 21.37
C LEU A 107 -16.97 19.31 21.00
N ILE A 108 -16.26 19.59 19.90
CA ILE A 108 -15.14 18.77 19.44
C ILE A 108 -14.05 18.69 20.51
N ARG A 109 -13.75 19.82 21.20
CA ARG A 109 -12.84 19.82 22.36
C ARG A 109 -13.37 18.94 23.50
N ARG A 110 -14.66 19.00 23.82
CA ARG A 110 -15.29 18.19 24.88
C ARG A 110 -15.29 16.70 24.54
N VAL A 111 -15.61 16.34 23.30
CA VAL A 111 -15.62 14.95 22.84
C VAL A 111 -14.19 14.40 22.78
N GLY A 112 -13.23 15.20 22.31
CA GLY A 112 -11.80 14.85 22.36
C GLY A 112 -11.25 14.73 23.79
N ALA A 113 -11.81 15.49 24.75
CA ALA A 113 -11.49 15.34 26.17
C ALA A 113 -12.13 14.08 26.79
N LYS A 114 -13.31 13.67 26.32
CA LYS A 114 -14.00 12.45 26.75
C LYS A 114 -13.53 11.17 26.04
N SER A 115 -12.80 11.26 24.92
CA SER A 115 -12.19 10.10 24.26
C SER A 115 -10.94 9.60 25.01
N GLU A 116 -11.08 9.41 26.32
CA GLU A 116 -10.18 8.56 27.13
C GLU A 116 -10.37 7.07 26.80
N SER A 117 -11.24 6.74 25.85
CA SER A 117 -11.55 5.37 25.39
C SER A 117 -10.38 4.65 24.69
N GLY A 118 -9.23 5.31 24.56
CA GLY A 118 -8.03 4.69 24.04
C GLY A 118 -8.05 4.51 22.51
N PHE A 119 -7.24 3.60 21.97
CA PHE A 119 -7.19 3.31 20.53
C PHE A 119 -7.06 1.80 20.27
N ARG A 120 -7.41 1.36 19.06
CA ARG A 120 -7.27 -0.04 18.65
C ARG A 120 -6.08 -0.22 17.71
N TRP A 121 -5.23 -1.21 17.99
CA TRP A 121 -4.12 -1.58 17.11
C TRP A 121 -3.92 -3.09 17.11
N ARG A 122 -3.79 -3.68 15.91
CA ARG A 122 -3.71 -5.15 15.69
C ARG A 122 -4.81 -5.94 16.43
N GLY A 123 -6.04 -5.44 16.40
CA GLY A 123 -7.19 -6.07 17.05
C GLY A 123 -7.27 -5.89 18.58
N LYS A 124 -6.21 -5.40 19.23
CA LYS A 124 -6.18 -5.14 20.67
C LYS A 124 -6.62 -3.70 20.96
N GLN A 125 -7.49 -3.53 21.95
CA GLN A 125 -7.87 -2.21 22.49
C GLN A 125 -6.85 -1.78 23.53
N TYR A 126 -6.31 -0.56 23.41
CA TYR A 126 -5.40 0.07 24.35
C TYR A 126 -6.13 1.22 25.01
N THR A 127 -6.41 1.14 26.31
CA THR A 127 -7.24 2.10 27.06
C THR A 127 -6.46 3.32 27.58
N ILE A 128 -5.19 3.49 27.19
CA ILE A 128 -4.38 4.60 27.68
C ILE A 128 -4.84 5.92 27.07
N GLY A 129 -5.41 6.79 27.91
CA GLY A 129 -5.82 8.14 27.51
C GLY A 129 -4.64 9.09 27.31
N LYS A 130 -4.91 10.23 26.65
CA LYS A 130 -3.93 11.29 26.35
C LYS A 130 -3.11 11.71 27.56
N GLN A 131 -3.80 12.06 28.65
CA GLN A 131 -3.17 12.63 29.83
C GLN A 131 -2.27 11.59 30.52
N ALA A 132 -2.72 10.34 30.62
CA ALA A 132 -1.94 9.24 31.18
C ALA A 132 -0.66 8.98 30.35
N LEU A 133 -0.79 8.90 29.02
CA LEU A 133 0.37 8.67 28.15
C LEU A 133 1.38 9.82 28.18
N LEU A 134 0.92 11.08 28.09
CA LEU A 134 1.81 12.24 28.15
C LEU A 134 2.45 12.40 29.52
N SER A 135 1.75 12.07 30.62
CA SER A 135 2.33 12.12 31.96
C SER A 135 3.40 11.04 32.15
N ARG A 136 3.16 9.82 31.65
CA ARG A 136 4.17 8.76 31.61
C ARG A 136 5.39 9.16 30.79
N ALA A 137 5.17 9.77 29.61
CA ALA A 137 6.25 10.28 28.78
C ALA A 137 7.07 11.36 29.49
N ARG A 138 6.43 12.34 30.16
CA ARG A 138 7.14 13.37 30.94
C ARG A 138 8.02 12.77 32.04
N HIS A 139 7.54 11.74 32.73
CA HIS A 139 8.31 11.09 33.78
C HIS A 139 9.59 10.44 33.21
N LEU A 140 9.47 9.68 32.12
CA LEU A 140 10.62 9.04 31.46
C LEU A 140 11.61 10.05 30.88
N LEU A 141 11.15 11.21 30.40
CA LEU A 141 12.03 12.26 29.87
C LEU A 141 12.81 13.00 30.96
N LYS A 142 12.41 12.93 32.23
CA LYS A 142 13.13 13.58 33.34
C LYS A 142 14.34 12.79 33.80
N GLU A 143 14.31 11.46 33.69
CA GLU A 143 15.33 10.59 34.28
C GLU A 143 16.53 10.40 33.34
N ASP A 144 16.27 10.23 32.04
CA ASP A 144 17.21 10.37 30.92
C ASP A 144 16.40 10.04 29.65
N PRO A 145 16.24 10.96 28.67
CA PRO A 145 15.44 10.68 27.49
C PRO A 145 16.01 9.47 26.72
N PRO A 146 15.24 8.37 26.55
CA PRO A 146 15.72 7.23 25.78
C PRO A 146 16.01 7.67 24.34
N THR A 147 17.05 7.09 23.73
CA THR A 147 17.52 7.48 22.38
C THR A 147 16.38 7.43 21.34
N GLU A 148 15.45 6.48 21.49
CA GLU A 148 14.27 6.33 20.65
C GLU A 148 13.30 7.51 20.76
N ALA A 149 13.18 8.14 21.93
CA ALA A 149 12.35 9.32 22.12
C ALA A 149 12.86 10.50 21.30
N LEU A 150 14.18 10.59 21.08
CA LEU A 150 14.80 11.64 20.27
C LEU A 150 14.88 11.27 18.78
N ARG A 151 14.49 10.05 18.41
CA ARG A 151 14.58 9.53 17.04
C ARG A 151 13.37 9.94 16.19
N PHE A 152 13.27 11.21 15.86
CA PHE A 152 12.33 11.75 14.87
C PHE A 152 13.06 12.54 13.79
N ARG A 153 12.40 12.67 12.63
CA ARG A 153 12.93 13.44 11.49
C ARG A 153 12.05 14.65 11.23
N ASP A 154 10.87 14.39 10.67
CA ASP A 154 9.99 15.47 10.20
C ASP A 154 8.80 15.70 11.15
N TRP A 155 8.43 14.72 11.96
CA TRP A 155 7.23 14.76 12.81
C TRP A 155 7.55 14.39 14.25
N ALA A 156 7.10 15.21 15.20
CA ALA A 156 7.22 14.97 16.62
C ALA A 156 5.90 15.22 17.35
N VAL A 157 5.73 14.58 18.51
CA VAL A 157 4.74 15.00 19.50
C VAL A 157 5.45 15.86 20.53
N PHE A 158 4.84 16.95 20.96
CA PHE A 158 5.41 17.81 21.99
C PHE A 158 4.90 17.37 23.37
N VAL A 159 5.84 17.00 24.25
CA VAL A 159 5.57 16.59 25.63
C VAL A 159 6.07 17.72 26.54
N GLY A 160 5.20 18.70 26.78
CA GLY A 160 5.66 20.02 27.23
C GLY A 160 6.38 20.73 26.08
N GLU A 161 7.55 21.30 26.36
CA GLU A 161 8.39 21.94 25.34
C GLU A 161 9.28 20.94 24.57
N GLN A 162 9.38 19.68 25.04
CA GLN A 162 10.27 18.70 24.44
C GLN A 162 9.60 17.98 23.26
N PRO A 163 10.14 18.08 22.03
CA PRO A 163 9.70 17.23 20.93
C PRO A 163 10.18 15.79 21.12
N VAL A 164 9.29 14.83 20.91
CA VAL A 164 9.60 13.39 20.95
C VAL A 164 9.08 12.65 19.74
N SER A 165 9.68 11.49 19.47
CA SER A 165 9.31 10.59 18.39
C SER A 165 7.90 10.07 18.57
N VAL A 166 7.07 10.27 17.54
CA VAL A 166 5.73 9.68 17.46
C VAL A 166 5.80 8.17 17.68
N LYS A 167 6.81 7.51 17.11
CA LYS A 167 6.95 6.06 17.21
C LYS A 167 7.29 5.61 18.63
N TRP A 168 8.15 6.36 19.33
CA TRP A 168 8.46 6.08 20.72
C TRP A 168 7.22 6.25 21.61
N LEU A 169 6.46 7.34 21.43
CA LEU A 169 5.25 7.57 22.22
C LEU A 169 4.19 6.48 21.99
N PHE A 170 4.10 5.97 20.75
CA PHE A 170 3.23 4.84 20.43
C PHE A 170 3.74 3.51 21.00
N ALA A 171 5.05 3.23 20.96
CA ALA A 171 5.65 2.10 21.66
C ALA A 171 5.33 2.14 23.15
N LEU A 172 5.46 3.33 23.77
CA LEU A 172 5.17 3.54 25.18
C LEU A 172 3.70 3.23 25.54
N ALA A 173 2.77 3.54 24.64
CA ALA A 173 1.34 3.25 24.82
C ALA A 173 1.00 1.76 24.65
N THR A 174 1.72 1.06 23.76
CA THR A 174 1.34 -0.30 23.33
C THR A 174 2.21 -1.41 23.93
N GLY A 175 3.41 -1.08 24.39
CA GLY A 175 4.47 -2.05 24.71
C GLY A 175 5.09 -2.71 23.48
N ALA A 176 4.76 -2.26 22.27
CA ALA A 176 5.27 -2.83 21.03
C ALA A 176 6.72 -2.38 20.75
N ASP A 177 7.49 -3.27 20.12
CA ASP A 177 8.83 -2.94 19.67
C ASP A 177 8.76 -1.84 18.59
N HIS A 178 9.73 -0.91 18.62
CA HIS A 178 9.80 0.24 17.74
C HIS A 178 9.79 -0.14 16.25
N ASN A 179 10.17 -1.37 15.86
CA ASN A 179 10.19 -1.83 14.47
C ASN A 179 8.89 -2.50 14.00
N GLN A 180 7.91 -2.73 14.89
CA GLN A 180 6.66 -3.42 14.55
C GLN A 180 5.60 -2.53 13.86
N PHE A 181 5.86 -1.24 13.73
CA PHE A 181 4.96 -0.26 13.14
C PHE A 181 5.73 0.91 12.52
N ASP A 182 5.08 1.66 11.63
CA ASP A 182 5.63 2.84 10.99
C ASP A 182 5.10 4.14 11.62
N SER A 183 5.72 5.28 11.28
CA SER A 183 5.32 6.59 11.81
C SER A 183 3.90 7.00 11.40
N PRO A 184 3.41 6.75 10.17
CA PRO A 184 2.00 6.99 9.81
C PRO A 184 1.01 6.24 10.69
N THR A 185 1.25 4.96 10.98
CA THR A 185 0.42 4.13 11.86
C THR A 185 0.40 4.69 13.27
N ALA A 186 1.59 4.99 13.82
CA ALA A 186 1.72 5.59 15.15
C ALA A 186 0.96 6.92 15.26
N ARG A 187 1.13 7.84 14.28
CA ARG A 187 0.42 9.13 14.25
C ARG A 187 -1.10 8.95 14.23
N ARG A 188 -1.59 8.08 13.35
CA ARG A 188 -3.03 7.82 13.21
C ARG A 188 -3.65 7.24 14.46
N ALA A 189 -2.93 6.38 15.17
CA ALA A 189 -3.43 5.78 16.40
C ALA A 189 -3.39 6.77 17.58
N LEU A 190 -2.30 7.53 17.71
CA LEU A 190 -2.18 8.58 18.73
C LEU A 190 -3.21 9.71 18.52
N SER A 191 -3.55 10.05 17.27
CA SER A 191 -4.58 11.06 17.01
C SER A 191 -5.99 10.61 17.44
N GLN A 192 -6.27 9.30 17.52
CA GLN A 192 -7.54 8.79 18.06
C GLN A 192 -7.71 9.09 19.55
N VAL A 193 -6.60 9.22 20.28
CA VAL A 193 -6.60 9.68 21.68
C VAL A 193 -6.25 11.16 21.79
N GLY A 194 -6.44 11.94 20.72
CA GLY A 194 -6.23 13.39 20.74
C GLY A 194 -4.78 13.84 20.89
N ILE A 195 -3.80 12.99 20.59
CA ILE A 195 -2.38 13.34 20.54
C ILE A 195 -1.99 13.62 19.10
N GLU A 196 -1.75 14.89 18.81
CA GLU A 196 -1.37 15.35 17.48
C GLU A 196 0.15 15.44 17.34
N ALA A 197 0.67 14.91 16.23
CA ALA A 197 2.05 15.13 15.83
C ALA A 197 2.16 16.39 14.97
N ARG A 198 3.19 17.20 15.19
CA ARG A 198 3.50 18.42 14.44
C ARG A 198 4.78 18.25 13.66
N ARG A 199 4.96 19.03 12.59
CA ARG A 199 6.23 19.07 11.88
C ARG A 199 7.28 19.82 12.68
N VAL A 200 8.47 19.24 12.81
CA VAL A 200 9.59 19.90 13.49
C VAL A 200 10.27 20.83 12.48
N GLY A 201 10.24 22.14 12.75
CA GLY A 201 10.83 23.17 11.88
C GLY A 201 9.84 24.13 11.19
N GLU A 202 8.54 24.08 11.53
CA GLU A 202 7.57 25.09 11.07
C GLU A 202 7.56 26.37 11.94
N SER A 203 8.11 26.34 13.16
CA SER A 203 8.09 27.51 14.06
C SER A 203 9.21 28.53 13.84
N GLU A 204 10.35 28.15 13.24
CA GLU A 204 11.48 29.05 12.97
C GLU A 204 12.39 28.31 11.98
N LYS A 205 12.46 28.74 10.73
CA LYS A 205 13.42 28.21 9.75
C LYS A 205 14.73 29.01 9.88
N PRO A 206 15.83 28.44 10.40
CA PRO A 206 17.14 29.01 10.17
C PRO A 206 17.47 28.88 8.68
N ALA A 207 18.25 29.84 8.15
CA ALA A 207 18.71 29.84 6.78
C ALA A 207 19.35 28.49 6.39
N PRO A 208 19.15 28.02 5.15
CA PRO A 208 19.52 26.68 4.71
C PRO A 208 21.04 26.50 4.79
N THR A 209 21.50 25.84 5.85
CA THR A 209 22.91 25.48 6.00
C THR A 209 23.17 24.15 5.31
N ALA A 210 24.15 24.17 4.41
CA ALA A 210 24.83 23.07 3.73
C ALA A 210 23.94 22.11 2.92
N VAL A 211 24.18 22.12 1.60
CA VAL A 211 23.73 21.11 0.63
C VAL A 211 24.09 19.71 1.16
N ARG A 212 23.11 19.02 1.76
CA ARG A 212 23.23 17.62 2.11
C ARG A 212 23.45 16.83 0.82
N ARG A 213 24.67 16.35 0.59
CA ARG A 213 24.93 15.34 -0.44
C ARG A 213 23.91 14.20 -0.28
N PRO A 214 23.27 13.73 -1.36
CA PRO A 214 22.19 12.77 -1.28
C PRO A 214 22.75 11.40 -0.91
N ARG A 215 22.90 11.12 0.40
CA ARG A 215 23.30 9.81 0.95
C ARG A 215 22.43 8.63 0.45
N GLY A 216 21.30 8.91 -0.21
CA GLY A 216 20.43 7.91 -0.82
C GLY A 216 20.97 7.35 -2.15
N ALA A 217 21.61 8.16 -3.00
CA ALA A 217 21.99 7.73 -4.35
C ALA A 217 23.08 6.63 -4.30
N ASP A 218 24.14 6.86 -3.53
CA ASP A 218 25.23 5.88 -3.37
C ASP A 218 24.78 4.60 -2.67
N ARG A 219 23.74 4.68 -1.83
CA ARG A 219 23.17 3.50 -1.18
C ARG A 219 22.33 2.69 -2.15
N VAL A 220 21.51 3.35 -2.96
CA VAL A 220 20.70 2.69 -4.01
C VAL A 220 21.62 2.00 -5.01
N LYS A 221 22.66 2.70 -5.49
CA LYS A 221 23.64 2.13 -6.43
C LYS A 221 24.32 0.88 -5.88
N ARG A 222 24.89 0.94 -4.67
CA ARG A 222 25.55 -0.22 -4.03
C ARG A 222 24.62 -1.41 -3.81
N ARG A 223 23.35 -1.15 -3.49
CA ARG A 223 22.36 -2.20 -3.32
C ARG A 223 22.07 -2.89 -4.66
N ASP A 224 21.88 -2.10 -5.71
CA ASP A 224 21.57 -2.61 -7.04
C ASP A 224 22.76 -3.41 -7.59
N GLU A 225 23.99 -2.97 -7.35
CA GLU A 225 25.23 -3.71 -7.63
C GLU A 225 25.29 -5.05 -6.87
N PHE A 226 24.99 -5.04 -5.56
CA PHE A 226 24.95 -6.25 -4.75
C PHE A 226 23.90 -7.26 -5.24
N LEU A 227 22.70 -6.81 -5.58
CA LEU A 227 21.65 -7.69 -6.11
C LEU A 227 21.99 -8.25 -7.49
N ALA A 228 22.67 -7.47 -8.34
CA ALA A 228 23.15 -7.93 -9.64
C ALA A 228 24.21 -9.03 -9.49
N GLN A 229 25.19 -8.82 -8.61
CA GLN A 229 26.21 -9.83 -8.30
C GLN A 229 25.57 -11.12 -7.75
N LEU A 230 24.58 -11.00 -6.87
CA LEU A 230 23.86 -12.15 -6.33
C LEU A 230 23.12 -12.94 -7.43
N ALA A 231 22.51 -12.26 -8.41
CA ALA A 231 21.84 -12.91 -9.54
C ALA A 231 22.83 -13.74 -10.39
N GLU A 232 24.03 -13.19 -10.65
CA GLU A 232 25.10 -13.88 -11.37
C GLU A 232 25.58 -15.12 -10.61
N LEU A 233 25.75 -15.02 -9.29
CA LEU A 233 26.17 -16.12 -8.42
C LEU A 233 25.08 -17.19 -8.21
N LEU A 234 23.79 -16.81 -8.28
CA LEU A 234 22.67 -17.72 -8.08
C LEU A 234 22.49 -18.69 -9.25
N THR A 235 22.60 -18.19 -10.49
CA THR A 235 22.36 -18.97 -11.71
C THR A 235 23.10 -20.32 -11.74
N PRO A 236 24.43 -20.40 -11.51
CA PRO A 236 25.14 -21.69 -11.53
C PRO A 236 24.88 -22.57 -10.31
N GLN A 237 24.24 -22.06 -9.26
CA GLN A 237 23.94 -22.80 -8.03
C GLN A 237 22.56 -23.47 -8.04
N LEU A 238 21.68 -23.09 -8.97
CA LEU A 238 20.39 -23.75 -9.15
C LEU A 238 20.59 -25.19 -9.65
N SER A 239 19.89 -26.14 -9.04
CA SER A 239 19.92 -27.53 -9.49
C SER A 239 19.25 -27.68 -10.86
N ALA A 240 19.47 -28.83 -11.52
CA ALA A 240 18.84 -29.12 -12.81
C ALA A 240 17.29 -29.08 -12.77
N GLN A 241 16.68 -29.31 -11.59
CA GLN A 241 15.23 -29.25 -11.42
C GLN A 241 14.71 -27.80 -11.35
N THR A 242 15.56 -26.84 -10.98
CA THR A 242 15.18 -25.47 -10.64
C THR A 242 15.92 -24.43 -11.51
N SER A 243 16.78 -24.86 -12.42
CA SER A 243 17.58 -23.99 -13.31
C SER A 243 16.76 -23.24 -14.35
N HIS A 244 15.50 -23.59 -14.57
CA HIS A 244 14.59 -22.88 -15.48
C HIS A 244 13.88 -21.67 -14.86
N GLY A 245 14.18 -21.35 -13.61
CA GLY A 245 13.65 -20.16 -12.94
C GLY A 245 14.12 -18.87 -13.61
N GLU A 246 13.20 -17.92 -13.80
CA GLU A 246 13.51 -16.61 -14.37
C GLU A 246 13.92 -15.63 -13.26
N ILE A 247 15.20 -15.26 -13.22
CA ILE A 247 15.73 -14.30 -12.23
C ILE A 247 15.42 -12.87 -12.70
N LYS A 248 14.74 -12.08 -11.85
CA LYS A 248 14.34 -10.70 -12.14
C LYS A 248 14.97 -9.71 -11.16
N LEU A 249 15.67 -8.74 -11.73
CA LEU A 249 16.21 -7.59 -11.02
C LEU A 249 15.28 -6.38 -11.20
N HIS A 250 15.03 -5.66 -10.11
CA HIS A 250 14.23 -4.44 -10.14
C HIS A 250 15.08 -3.25 -9.66
N PRO A 251 15.72 -2.50 -10.58
CA PRO A 251 16.53 -1.34 -10.23
C PRO A 251 15.78 -0.36 -9.32
N GLY A 252 16.45 0.16 -8.29
CA GLY A 252 15.82 1.02 -7.30
C GLY A 252 14.99 0.30 -6.22
N ARG A 253 14.68 -0.99 -6.37
CA ARG A 253 14.03 -1.82 -5.34
C ARG A 253 15.05 -2.58 -4.50
N ASN A 254 14.61 -3.06 -3.34
CA ASN A 254 15.43 -3.77 -2.38
C ASN A 254 15.19 -5.28 -2.40
N TRP A 255 14.88 -5.84 -3.57
CA TRP A 255 14.65 -7.27 -3.72
C TRP A 255 15.05 -7.77 -5.10
N LEU A 256 15.30 -9.08 -5.17
CA LEU A 256 15.45 -9.88 -6.37
C LEU A 256 14.37 -10.97 -6.35
N TRP A 257 13.80 -11.29 -7.51
CA TRP A 257 12.81 -12.37 -7.65
C TRP A 257 13.36 -13.53 -8.48
N VAL A 258 12.84 -14.74 -8.22
CA VAL A 258 12.96 -15.89 -9.11
C VAL A 258 11.56 -16.45 -9.36
N ASP A 259 11.12 -16.34 -10.61
CA ASP A 259 9.81 -16.78 -11.05
C ASP A 259 9.86 -18.18 -11.65
N TYR A 260 8.83 -18.98 -11.36
CA TYR A 260 8.61 -20.29 -11.96
C TYR A 260 7.20 -20.34 -12.54
N ALA A 261 7.08 -20.78 -13.80
CA ALA A 261 5.81 -20.81 -14.51
C ALA A 261 4.76 -21.74 -13.84
N GLU A 262 5.23 -22.74 -13.10
CA GLU A 262 4.44 -23.69 -12.32
C GLU A 262 3.71 -23.03 -11.14
N PHE A 263 4.19 -21.88 -10.68
CA PHE A 263 3.70 -21.17 -9.50
C PHE A 263 3.07 -19.82 -9.85
N PRO A 264 1.91 -19.80 -10.53
CA PRO A 264 1.32 -18.54 -10.97
C PRO A 264 0.99 -17.61 -9.78
N ARG A 265 1.41 -16.35 -9.91
CA ARG A 265 1.27 -15.30 -8.88
C ARG A 265 1.97 -15.66 -7.57
N SER A 266 3.13 -16.28 -7.68
CA SER A 266 3.99 -16.62 -6.56
C SER A 266 5.43 -16.67 -7.05
N HIS A 267 6.37 -16.30 -6.20
CA HIS A 267 7.77 -16.16 -6.58
C HIS A 267 8.66 -16.38 -5.37
N TYR A 268 9.90 -16.76 -5.65
CA TYR A 268 10.95 -16.67 -4.65
C TYR A 268 11.48 -15.24 -4.60
N GLU A 269 11.85 -14.78 -3.42
CA GLU A 269 12.34 -13.45 -3.18
C GLU A 269 13.54 -13.49 -2.23
N LEU A 270 14.58 -12.74 -2.58
CA LEU A 270 15.53 -12.22 -1.60
C LEU A 270 15.26 -10.73 -1.39
N ARG A 271 14.97 -10.31 -0.17
CA ARG A 271 14.68 -8.91 0.17
C ARG A 271 15.63 -8.36 1.21
N LEU A 272 16.19 -7.19 0.92
CA LEU A 272 17.07 -6.43 1.79
C LEU A 272 16.26 -5.39 2.60
N ALA A 273 15.62 -5.82 3.69
CA ALA A 273 14.68 -4.96 4.42
C ALA A 273 15.36 -4.11 5.50
N ARG A 274 14.60 -3.17 6.08
CA ARG A 274 15.11 -2.31 7.15
C ARG A 274 14.98 -3.04 8.49
N GLY A 275 15.99 -3.82 8.85
CA GLY A 275 16.11 -4.46 10.17
C GLY A 275 16.32 -5.97 10.11
N PHE A 276 15.99 -6.60 8.99
CA PHE A 276 16.32 -7.98 8.66
C PHE A 276 16.38 -8.11 7.14
N ASP A 277 17.13 -9.09 6.66
CA ASP A 277 17.09 -9.52 5.26
C ASP A 277 16.22 -10.79 5.20
N GLU A 278 15.69 -11.14 4.04
CA GLU A 278 14.71 -12.21 3.92
C GLU A 278 15.01 -13.07 2.69
N VAL A 279 14.94 -14.39 2.85
CA VAL A 279 14.79 -15.37 1.77
C VAL A 279 13.41 -15.98 1.90
N ALA A 280 12.55 -15.85 0.91
CA ALA A 280 11.16 -16.30 1.00
C ALA A 280 10.60 -16.83 -0.30
N PHE A 281 9.51 -17.58 -0.18
CA PHE A 281 8.55 -17.85 -1.25
C PHE A 281 7.22 -17.18 -0.88
N HIS A 282 6.78 -16.23 -1.72
CA HIS A 282 5.54 -15.46 -1.50
C HIS A 282 4.38 -16.06 -2.30
N LEU A 283 3.23 -16.22 -1.65
CA LEU A 283 1.96 -16.64 -2.25
C LEU A 283 1.05 -15.41 -2.41
N GLU A 284 0.94 -14.86 -3.62
CA GLU A 284 0.25 -13.58 -3.92
C GLU A 284 -1.10 -13.76 -4.65
N GLY A 285 -1.64 -14.99 -4.61
CA GLY A 285 -2.93 -15.34 -5.19
C GLY A 285 -4.15 -14.88 -4.39
N LYS A 286 -5.27 -15.59 -4.57
CA LYS A 286 -6.45 -15.41 -3.71
C LYS A 286 -6.12 -15.94 -2.32
N ARG A 287 -6.46 -15.16 -1.29
CA ARG A 287 -6.22 -15.47 0.12
C ARG A 287 -6.52 -16.94 0.50
N GLU A 288 -7.70 -17.44 0.14
CA GLU A 288 -8.11 -18.82 0.45
C GLU A 288 -7.18 -19.87 -0.16
N LEU A 289 -6.75 -19.66 -1.41
CA LEU A 289 -5.83 -20.56 -2.10
C LEU A 289 -4.43 -20.50 -1.48
N ASN A 290 -3.97 -19.29 -1.14
CA ASN A 290 -2.66 -19.09 -0.51
C ASN A 290 -2.62 -19.79 0.86
N LEU A 291 -3.65 -19.65 1.68
CA LEU A 291 -3.73 -20.32 2.98
C LEU A 291 -3.83 -21.84 2.85
N ALA A 292 -4.61 -22.35 1.89
CA ALA A 292 -4.67 -23.78 1.65
C ALA A 292 -3.33 -24.37 1.19
N ARG A 293 -2.58 -23.66 0.33
CA ARG A 293 -1.22 -24.07 -0.07
C ARG A 293 -0.22 -23.97 1.07
N LEU A 294 -0.33 -22.94 1.90
CA LEU A 294 0.51 -22.80 3.09
C LEU A 294 0.29 -23.98 4.05
N ALA A 295 -0.96 -24.39 4.27
CA ALA A 295 -1.30 -25.54 5.10
C ALA A 295 -0.70 -26.86 4.58
N HIS A 296 -0.46 -26.99 3.27
CA HIS A 296 0.28 -28.14 2.72
C HIS A 296 1.77 -28.10 3.08
N LEU A 297 2.35 -26.91 3.29
CA LEU A 297 3.77 -26.74 3.60
C LEU A 297 4.05 -26.82 5.11
N GLU A 298 3.08 -26.46 5.95
CA GLU A 298 3.20 -26.43 7.42
C GLU A 298 3.79 -27.72 8.03
N PRO A 299 3.37 -28.95 7.63
CA PRO A 299 3.94 -30.19 8.18
C PRO A 299 5.43 -30.40 7.87
N HIS A 300 5.99 -29.65 6.91
CA HIS A 300 7.37 -29.80 6.46
C HIS A 300 8.32 -28.78 7.08
N ILE A 301 7.83 -27.80 7.85
CA ILE A 301 8.61 -26.64 8.31
C ILE A 301 9.76 -27.03 9.23
N GLU A 302 9.56 -27.99 10.15
CA GLU A 302 10.63 -28.48 11.02
C GLU A 302 11.74 -29.16 10.22
N LYS A 303 11.35 -30.02 9.26
CA LYS A 303 12.29 -30.71 8.37
C LYS A 303 13.06 -29.72 7.48
N LEU A 304 12.38 -28.74 6.91
CA LEU A 304 12.99 -27.68 6.11
C LEU A 304 13.99 -26.88 6.95
N SER A 305 13.61 -26.52 8.18
CA SER A 305 14.48 -25.78 9.10
C SER A 305 15.76 -26.55 9.41
N ALA A 306 15.62 -27.85 9.70
CA ALA A 306 16.76 -28.72 9.93
C ALA A 306 17.67 -28.84 8.68
N SER A 307 17.09 -29.04 7.48
CA SER A 307 17.88 -29.18 6.25
C SER A 307 18.60 -27.90 5.83
N LEU A 308 17.99 -26.74 6.08
CA LEU A 308 18.55 -25.44 5.70
C LEU A 308 19.49 -24.88 6.76
N SER A 309 19.48 -25.44 7.98
CA SER A 309 20.19 -24.90 9.15
C SER A 309 19.77 -23.47 9.50
N TYR A 310 18.52 -23.13 9.21
CA TYR A 310 17.88 -21.85 9.55
C TYR A 310 16.45 -22.09 10.00
N PRO A 311 15.90 -21.29 10.94
CA PRO A 311 14.48 -21.33 11.24
C PRO A 311 13.67 -20.93 9.99
N VAL A 312 12.84 -21.86 9.50
CA VAL A 312 11.88 -21.61 8.44
C VAL A 312 10.53 -21.30 9.07
N ILE A 313 9.85 -20.29 8.56
CA ILE A 313 8.55 -19.83 9.05
C ILE A 313 7.54 -19.98 7.92
N ALA A 314 6.39 -20.60 8.21
CA ALA A 314 5.21 -20.53 7.35
C ALA A 314 4.15 -19.68 8.04
N GLU A 315 3.77 -18.56 7.43
CA GLU A 315 2.77 -17.68 8.04
C GLU A 315 1.91 -16.94 7.03
N ARG A 316 0.77 -16.45 7.52
CA ARG A 316 -0.01 -15.44 6.83
C ARG A 316 0.78 -14.13 6.78
N TRP A 317 0.88 -13.54 5.60
CA TRP A 317 1.56 -12.28 5.38
C TRP A 317 0.58 -11.22 4.86
N GLY A 318 0.31 -10.19 5.66
CA GLY A 318 -0.62 -9.13 5.30
C GLY A 318 -2.09 -9.57 5.13
N SER A 319 -2.82 -8.87 4.25
CA SER A 319 -4.28 -9.09 4.07
C SER A 319 -4.60 -10.27 3.18
N ASN A 320 -3.80 -10.55 2.15
CA ASN A 320 -4.10 -11.57 1.15
C ASN A 320 -2.96 -12.56 0.89
N TRP A 321 -1.77 -12.32 1.43
CA TRP A 321 -0.60 -13.15 1.11
C TRP A 321 -0.32 -14.15 2.22
N ALA A 322 0.51 -15.12 1.87
CA ALA A 322 1.16 -16.06 2.77
C ALA A 322 2.61 -16.20 2.32
N ARG A 323 3.51 -16.57 3.22
CA ARG A 323 4.92 -16.78 2.89
C ARG A 323 5.47 -18.00 3.60
N VAL A 324 6.45 -18.65 2.96
CA VAL A 324 7.43 -19.50 3.63
C VAL A 324 8.76 -18.78 3.57
N ALA A 325 9.39 -18.50 4.71
CA ALA A 325 10.52 -17.57 4.77
C ALA A 325 11.59 -17.95 5.79
N ILE A 326 12.80 -17.42 5.58
CA ILE A 326 13.88 -17.32 6.54
C ILE A 326 14.15 -15.83 6.73
N ASP A 327 13.98 -15.35 7.97
CA ASP A 327 14.36 -14.00 8.36
C ASP A 327 15.83 -14.01 8.82
N LEU A 328 16.68 -13.23 8.17
CA LEU A 328 18.12 -13.14 8.37
C LEU A 328 18.50 -11.83 9.08
N PRO A 329 19.55 -11.81 9.92
CA PRO A 329 20.10 -10.55 10.39
C PRO A 329 20.58 -9.71 9.20
N THR A 330 20.43 -8.38 9.30
CA THR A 330 20.94 -7.49 8.24
C THR A 330 22.44 -7.65 8.08
N ALA A 331 22.89 -7.84 6.84
CA ALA A 331 24.28 -8.06 6.54
C ALA A 331 24.92 -6.92 5.72
N PRO A 332 26.25 -6.78 5.76
CA PRO A 332 26.95 -5.87 4.85
C PRO A 332 26.83 -6.35 3.40
N TRP A 333 26.61 -5.42 2.47
CA TRP A 333 26.54 -5.71 1.04
C TRP A 333 27.96 -5.81 0.44
N ASN A 334 28.60 -6.96 0.63
CA ASN A 334 29.92 -7.28 0.08
C ASN A 334 29.88 -8.63 -0.67
N ASP A 335 30.95 -8.94 -1.39
CA ASP A 335 31.05 -10.13 -2.25
C ASP A 335 30.78 -11.44 -1.51
N LYS A 336 31.38 -11.59 -0.32
CA LYS A 336 31.18 -12.78 0.52
C LYS A 336 29.72 -12.96 0.89
N GLN A 337 29.03 -11.88 1.25
CA GLN A 337 27.62 -11.95 1.61
C GLN A 337 26.73 -12.27 0.41
N ALA A 338 27.09 -11.78 -0.79
CA ALA A 338 26.37 -12.10 -2.02
C ALA A 338 26.46 -13.61 -2.32
N GLU A 339 27.64 -14.22 -2.14
CA GLU A 339 27.85 -15.66 -2.30
C GLU A 339 27.06 -16.48 -1.27
N GLU A 340 27.11 -16.08 0.01
CA GLU A 340 26.34 -16.73 1.08
C GLU A 340 24.83 -16.67 0.82
N TYR A 341 24.31 -15.52 0.38
CA TYR A 341 22.88 -15.35 0.09
C TYR A 341 22.46 -16.07 -1.19
N ALA A 342 23.28 -16.06 -2.25
CA ALA A 342 23.02 -16.85 -3.46
C ALA A 342 22.92 -18.34 -3.13
N GLY A 343 23.86 -18.86 -2.34
CA GLY A 343 23.84 -20.28 -1.95
C GLY A 343 22.70 -20.63 -1.00
N LEU A 344 22.33 -19.74 -0.09
CA LEU A 344 21.15 -19.96 0.76
C LEU A 344 19.86 -19.96 -0.07
N LEU A 345 19.69 -19.00 -0.99
CA LEU A 345 18.51 -18.92 -1.85
C LEU A 345 18.40 -20.15 -2.76
N ALA A 346 19.50 -20.61 -3.36
CA ALA A 346 19.52 -21.84 -4.17
C ALA A 346 19.07 -23.08 -3.36
N ARG A 347 19.66 -23.29 -2.17
CA ARG A 347 19.26 -24.40 -1.29
C ARG A 347 17.82 -24.29 -0.81
N PHE A 348 17.35 -23.07 -0.52
CA PHE A 348 15.97 -22.81 -0.14
C PHE A 348 15.02 -23.22 -1.27
N ILE A 349 15.30 -22.75 -2.49
CA ILE A 349 14.56 -23.12 -3.71
C ILE A 349 14.52 -24.64 -3.86
N ASP A 350 15.66 -25.32 -3.88
CA ASP A 350 15.72 -26.77 -4.07
C ASP A 350 14.95 -27.55 -2.99
N ALA A 351 15.02 -27.10 -1.74
CA ALA A 351 14.33 -27.74 -0.63
C ALA A 351 12.80 -27.56 -0.69
N THR A 352 12.31 -26.38 -1.11
CA THR A 352 10.88 -26.07 -1.11
C THR A 352 10.19 -26.35 -2.45
N PHE A 353 10.90 -26.33 -3.57
CA PHE A 353 10.34 -26.48 -4.91
C PHE A 353 9.44 -27.73 -5.07
N PRO A 354 9.87 -28.96 -4.73
CA PRO A 354 9.01 -30.14 -4.86
C PRO A 354 7.75 -30.05 -3.99
N LEU A 355 7.88 -29.54 -2.76
CA LEU A 355 6.73 -29.36 -1.85
C LEU A 355 5.73 -28.34 -2.39
N LEU A 356 6.24 -27.28 -3.04
CA LEU A 356 5.40 -26.28 -3.70
C LEU A 356 4.72 -26.85 -4.94
N GLN A 357 5.38 -27.71 -5.72
CA GLN A 357 4.72 -28.43 -6.82
C GLN A 357 3.55 -29.27 -6.30
N GLU A 358 3.74 -30.03 -5.24
CA GLU A 358 2.68 -30.80 -4.59
C GLU A 358 1.53 -29.91 -4.10
N ALA A 359 1.83 -28.82 -3.40
CA ALA A 359 0.83 -27.88 -2.90
C ALA A 359 0.01 -27.21 -4.02
N PHE A 360 0.65 -26.84 -5.13
CA PHE A 360 -0.04 -26.23 -6.28
C PHE A 360 -0.86 -27.24 -7.10
N VAL A 361 -0.47 -28.51 -7.11
CA VAL A 361 -1.27 -29.61 -7.69
C VAL A 361 -2.48 -29.89 -6.82
N ALA A 362 -2.31 -29.98 -5.50
CA ALA A 362 -3.40 -30.23 -4.54
C ALA A 362 -4.41 -29.07 -4.47
N VAL A 363 -3.92 -27.84 -4.56
CA VAL A 363 -4.73 -26.61 -4.51
C VAL A 363 -4.58 -25.83 -5.83
N PRO A 364 -5.22 -26.30 -6.92
CA PRO A 364 -5.14 -25.63 -8.21
C PRO A 364 -5.85 -24.28 -8.18
N SER A 365 -5.33 -23.29 -8.90
CA SER A 365 -6.07 -22.05 -9.12
C SER A 365 -7.34 -22.35 -9.91
N ARG A 366 -8.49 -21.76 -9.53
CA ARG A 366 -9.79 -21.99 -10.21
C ARG A 366 -9.74 -21.77 -11.73
N GLN A 367 -8.83 -20.93 -12.23
CA GLN A 367 -8.60 -20.77 -13.67
C GLN A 367 -8.31 -22.11 -14.37
N ARG A 368 -7.55 -23.02 -13.74
CA ARG A 368 -7.27 -24.35 -14.32
C ARG A 368 -8.48 -25.28 -14.29
N ARG A 369 -9.33 -25.17 -13.26
CA ARG A 369 -10.54 -26.02 -13.13
C ARG A 369 -11.66 -25.57 -14.07
N GLN A 370 -11.83 -24.26 -14.31
CA GLN A 370 -12.75 -23.76 -15.33
C GLN A 370 -12.22 -23.96 -16.75
N ALA A 371 -10.91 -23.80 -16.99
CA ALA A 371 -10.34 -24.08 -18.32
C ALA A 371 -10.46 -25.56 -18.73
N ARG A 372 -10.44 -26.50 -17.78
CA ARG A 372 -10.63 -27.94 -18.10
C ARG A 372 -12.06 -28.46 -18.00
N SER A 373 -12.91 -27.86 -17.16
CA SER A 373 -14.28 -28.34 -16.93
C SER A 373 -15.34 -27.62 -17.76
N THR A 374 -15.01 -26.47 -18.34
CA THR A 374 -15.91 -25.62 -19.12
C THR A 374 -15.23 -25.07 -20.37
N GLN A 375 -14.26 -25.80 -20.94
CA GLN A 375 -14.00 -25.60 -22.36
C GLN A 375 -15.20 -26.23 -23.07
N PRO A 376 -16.10 -25.42 -23.66
CA PRO A 376 -17.09 -25.99 -24.56
C PRO A 376 -16.30 -26.68 -25.68
N PRO A 377 -16.85 -27.75 -26.30
CA PRO A 377 -16.13 -28.54 -27.30
C PRO A 377 -15.38 -27.63 -28.27
N ALA A 378 -14.17 -27.98 -28.69
CA ALA A 378 -13.37 -27.13 -29.59
C ALA A 378 -14.15 -26.69 -30.84
N ASP A 379 -15.13 -27.49 -31.26
CA ASP A 379 -16.00 -27.25 -32.40
C ASP A 379 -17.24 -26.38 -32.10
N SER A 380 -17.45 -26.00 -30.83
CA SER A 380 -18.53 -25.09 -30.44
C SER A 380 -18.17 -23.63 -30.74
N PRO A 381 -19.16 -22.76 -31.02
CA PRO A 381 -18.91 -21.33 -31.26
C PRO A 381 -18.14 -20.65 -30.12
N ASP A 382 -18.46 -20.99 -28.87
CA ASP A 382 -17.78 -20.45 -27.70
C ASP A 382 -16.33 -20.98 -27.59
N GLY A 383 -16.09 -22.23 -27.98
CA GLY A 383 -14.75 -22.85 -28.00
C GLY A 383 -13.83 -22.18 -29.02
N GLN A 384 -14.38 -21.89 -30.21
CA GLN A 384 -13.69 -21.13 -31.25
C GLN A 384 -13.38 -19.70 -30.79
N ALA A 385 -14.31 -19.03 -30.12
CA ALA A 385 -14.09 -17.70 -29.57
C ALA A 385 -12.94 -17.70 -28.54
N HIS A 386 -12.91 -18.67 -27.62
CA HIS A 386 -11.81 -18.81 -26.66
C HIS A 386 -10.47 -19.12 -27.32
N ALA A 387 -10.44 -20.01 -28.30
CA ALA A 387 -9.23 -20.34 -29.03
C ALA A 387 -8.64 -19.12 -29.77
N LEU A 388 -9.50 -18.29 -30.36
CA LEU A 388 -9.08 -17.03 -30.98
C LEU A 388 -8.51 -16.05 -29.95
N LEU A 389 -9.13 -15.92 -28.77
CA LEU A 389 -8.60 -15.08 -27.70
C LEU A 389 -7.22 -15.57 -27.21
N ASP A 390 -7.06 -16.86 -26.99
CA ASP A 390 -5.78 -17.46 -26.57
C ASP A 390 -4.69 -17.29 -27.64
N GLN A 391 -5.06 -17.43 -28.92
CA GLN A 391 -4.18 -17.16 -30.04
C GLN A 391 -3.73 -15.68 -30.04
N HIS A 392 -4.65 -14.73 -29.83
CA HIS A 392 -4.33 -13.30 -29.73
C HIS A 392 -3.40 -12.99 -28.54
N VAL A 393 -3.66 -13.56 -27.36
CA VAL A 393 -2.78 -13.39 -26.18
C VAL A 393 -1.39 -13.95 -26.46
N THR A 394 -1.31 -15.13 -27.08
CA THR A 394 -0.05 -15.77 -27.44
C THR A 394 0.73 -14.93 -28.44
N GLN A 395 0.06 -14.37 -29.45
CA GLN A 395 0.66 -13.50 -30.44
C GLN A 395 1.25 -12.23 -29.81
N ILE A 396 0.49 -11.56 -28.93
CA ILE A 396 0.94 -10.37 -28.18
C ILE A 396 2.20 -10.67 -27.37
N ARG A 397 2.18 -11.75 -26.58
CA ARG A 397 3.32 -12.14 -25.72
C ARG A 397 4.54 -12.55 -26.54
N THR A 398 4.35 -13.28 -27.63
CA THR A 398 5.44 -13.66 -28.54
C THR A 398 6.10 -12.41 -29.13
N PHE A 399 5.31 -11.40 -29.51
CA PHE A 399 5.83 -10.12 -29.98
C PHE A 399 6.59 -9.34 -28.90
N LEU A 400 6.02 -9.19 -27.70
CA LEU A 400 6.67 -8.50 -26.57
C LEU A 400 7.99 -9.15 -26.16
N GLN A 401 8.11 -10.47 -26.35
CA GLN A 401 9.35 -11.23 -26.14
C GLN A 401 10.36 -11.12 -27.30
N GLY A 402 10.06 -10.33 -28.35
CA GLY A 402 10.92 -10.17 -29.53
C GLY A 402 10.98 -11.40 -30.44
N ARG A 403 10.01 -12.31 -30.35
CA ARG A 403 9.99 -13.60 -31.08
C ARG A 403 9.12 -13.58 -32.34
N SER A 404 8.48 -12.45 -32.66
CA SER A 404 7.73 -12.27 -33.92
C SER A 404 8.13 -10.98 -34.60
N SER A 405 7.82 -10.87 -35.90
CA SER A 405 7.97 -9.60 -36.63
C SER A 405 7.11 -8.51 -36.01
N ARG A 406 7.56 -7.26 -36.13
CA ARG A 406 6.86 -6.08 -35.62
C ARG A 406 5.59 -5.83 -36.45
N PRO A 407 4.40 -5.78 -35.84
CA PRO A 407 3.17 -5.41 -36.53
C PRO A 407 3.11 -3.88 -36.74
N SER A 408 2.14 -3.39 -37.52
CA SER A 408 1.96 -1.94 -37.69
C SER A 408 1.55 -1.27 -36.38
N ASP A 409 1.78 0.05 -36.28
CA ASP A 409 1.42 0.82 -35.08
C ASP A 409 -0.10 0.87 -34.83
N GLU A 410 -0.94 0.71 -35.87
CA GLU A 410 -2.39 0.52 -35.71
C GLU A 410 -2.74 -0.85 -35.12
N VAL A 411 -2.05 -1.92 -35.52
CA VAL A 411 -2.26 -3.25 -34.91
C VAL A 411 -1.82 -3.23 -33.44
N LEU A 412 -0.74 -2.50 -33.11
CA LEU A 412 -0.34 -2.28 -31.71
C LEU A 412 -1.41 -1.51 -30.94
N CYS A 413 -2.05 -0.51 -31.55
CA CYS A 413 -3.19 0.21 -30.95
C CYS A 413 -4.35 -0.74 -30.62
N ASP A 414 -4.71 -1.63 -31.54
CA ASP A 414 -5.74 -2.64 -31.34
C ASP A 414 -5.37 -3.62 -30.22
N TRP A 415 -4.11 -4.03 -30.15
CA TRP A 415 -3.62 -4.90 -29.07
C TRP A 415 -3.64 -4.20 -27.70
N VAL A 416 -3.35 -2.90 -27.61
CA VAL A 416 -3.52 -2.15 -26.34
C VAL A 416 -4.99 -2.13 -25.92
N GLN A 417 -5.92 -1.93 -26.84
CA GLN A 417 -7.35 -1.98 -26.54
C GLN A 417 -7.81 -3.38 -26.12
N PHE A 418 -7.32 -4.42 -26.79
CA PHE A 418 -7.54 -5.82 -26.43
C PHE A 418 -7.05 -6.09 -25.00
N CYS A 419 -5.80 -5.73 -24.69
CA CYS A 419 -5.21 -5.88 -23.37
C CYS A 419 -6.00 -5.17 -22.28
N TYR A 420 -6.46 -3.93 -22.55
CA TYR A 420 -7.35 -3.21 -21.63
C TYR A 420 -8.67 -3.97 -21.38
N THR A 421 -9.30 -4.46 -22.45
CA THR A 421 -10.60 -5.15 -22.39
C THR A 421 -10.52 -6.45 -21.60
N PHE A 422 -9.42 -7.19 -21.73
CA PHE A 422 -9.19 -8.48 -21.07
C PHE A 422 -8.31 -8.39 -19.80
N GLU A 423 -8.13 -7.19 -19.25
CA GLU A 423 -7.40 -6.92 -18.00
C GLU A 423 -5.91 -7.35 -17.98
N LEU A 424 -5.30 -7.44 -19.17
CA LEU A 424 -3.88 -7.66 -19.42
C LEU A 424 -3.11 -6.33 -19.33
N PHE A 425 -3.22 -5.68 -18.19
CA PHE A 425 -2.79 -4.29 -18.01
C PHE A 425 -1.28 -4.08 -18.17
N ASP A 426 -0.47 -5.07 -17.83
CA ASP A 426 0.98 -4.99 -17.98
C ASP A 426 1.36 -4.99 -19.47
N GLU A 427 0.86 -5.98 -20.22
CA GLU A 427 1.06 -6.07 -21.67
C GLU A 427 0.51 -4.84 -22.40
N GLY A 428 -0.67 -4.34 -22.00
CA GLY A 428 -1.27 -3.16 -22.61
C GLY A 428 -0.47 -1.87 -22.40
N TYR A 429 0.25 -1.75 -21.29
CA TYR A 429 1.14 -0.61 -21.06
C TYR A 429 2.46 -0.75 -21.84
N GLU A 430 3.05 -1.94 -21.87
CA GLU A 430 4.28 -2.21 -22.63
C GLU A 430 4.10 -1.97 -24.13
N LEU A 431 3.01 -2.48 -24.71
CA LEU A 431 2.68 -2.29 -26.12
C LEU A 431 2.58 -0.80 -26.49
N PHE A 432 1.96 0.02 -25.65
CA PHE A 432 1.81 1.46 -25.94
C PHE A 432 3.16 2.18 -26.06
N ASN A 433 4.16 1.78 -25.28
CA ASN A 433 5.49 2.38 -25.34
C ASN A 433 6.22 2.06 -26.67
N LEU A 434 5.72 1.07 -27.42
CA LEU A 434 6.26 0.71 -28.73
C LEU A 434 5.60 1.50 -29.87
N ILE A 435 4.51 2.24 -29.63
CA ILE A 435 3.72 2.92 -30.66
C ILE A 435 4.35 4.25 -31.06
N VAL A 436 4.63 4.43 -32.35
CA VAL A 436 5.11 5.69 -32.91
C VAL A 436 3.94 6.62 -33.19
N HIS A 437 3.86 7.76 -32.50
CA HIS A 437 2.74 8.71 -32.62
C HIS A 437 2.48 9.18 -34.06
N SER A 438 3.54 9.48 -34.82
CA SER A 438 3.40 9.95 -36.22
C SER A 438 3.00 8.85 -37.21
N ALA A 439 3.02 7.58 -36.79
CA ALA A 439 2.64 6.43 -37.61
C ALA A 439 1.16 6.02 -37.41
N VAL A 440 0.41 6.74 -36.57
CA VAL A 440 -0.98 6.44 -36.26
C VAL A 440 -1.82 7.70 -36.39
N ASN A 441 -3.09 7.55 -36.77
CA ASN A 441 -4.05 8.64 -36.73
C ASN A 441 -4.14 9.26 -35.32
N GLU A 442 -4.14 10.60 -35.23
CA GLU A 442 -4.13 11.35 -33.97
C GLU A 442 -5.27 10.97 -33.02
N TRP A 443 -6.48 10.74 -33.55
CA TRP A 443 -7.62 10.34 -32.74
C TRP A 443 -7.43 8.95 -32.11
N LEU A 444 -6.94 7.99 -32.91
CA LEU A 444 -6.69 6.62 -32.43
C LEU A 444 -5.58 6.63 -31.36
N TYR A 445 -4.48 7.34 -31.61
CA TYR A 445 -3.40 7.49 -30.64
C TYR A 445 -3.89 8.12 -29.33
N GLY A 446 -4.69 9.19 -29.41
CA GLY A 446 -5.27 9.86 -28.24
C GLY A 446 -6.17 8.94 -27.41
N ARG A 447 -6.95 8.07 -28.04
CA ARG A 447 -7.77 7.05 -27.37
C ARG A 447 -6.89 6.00 -26.67
N VAL A 448 -5.94 5.43 -27.40
CA VAL A 448 -5.07 4.36 -26.89
C VAL A 448 -4.19 4.86 -25.74
N ARG A 449 -3.70 6.10 -25.80
CA ARG A 449 -2.96 6.73 -24.71
C ARG A 449 -3.75 6.77 -23.40
N LYS A 450 -5.06 7.03 -23.45
CA LYS A 450 -5.92 7.01 -22.26
C LYS A 450 -6.05 5.59 -21.69
N LEU A 451 -6.24 4.59 -22.55
CA LEU A 451 -6.30 3.18 -22.13
C LEU A 451 -4.97 2.73 -21.50
N ALA A 452 -3.84 3.04 -22.15
CA ALA A 452 -2.50 2.76 -21.66
C ALA A 452 -2.23 3.40 -20.29
N GLN A 453 -2.76 4.61 -20.04
CA GLN A 453 -2.67 5.24 -18.72
C GLN A 453 -3.44 4.46 -17.65
N VAL A 454 -4.63 3.92 -17.97
CA VAL A 454 -5.37 3.05 -17.05
C VAL A 454 -4.62 1.75 -16.82
N CYS A 455 -4.10 1.14 -17.88
CA CYS A 455 -3.24 -0.04 -17.82
C CYS A 455 -2.06 0.19 -16.87
N ARG A 456 -1.32 1.29 -17.03
CA ARG A 456 -0.21 1.70 -16.14
C ARG A 456 -0.63 1.81 -14.67
N ILE A 457 -1.74 2.50 -14.40
CA ILE A 457 -2.26 2.67 -13.02
C ILE A 457 -2.66 1.31 -12.43
N ARG A 458 -3.30 0.44 -13.21
CA ARG A 458 -3.76 -0.87 -12.75
C ARG A 458 -2.59 -1.84 -12.52
N ALA A 459 -1.61 -1.85 -13.42
CA ALA A 459 -0.35 -2.58 -13.27
C ALA A 459 0.37 -2.21 -11.98
N GLN A 460 0.55 -0.90 -11.72
CA GLN A 460 1.23 -0.39 -10.52
C GLN A 460 0.51 -0.69 -9.19
N ASN A 461 -0.79 -0.99 -9.22
CA ASN A 461 -1.59 -1.31 -8.04
C ASN A 461 -1.76 -2.83 -7.81
N LYS A 462 -1.25 -3.67 -8.73
CA LYS A 462 -1.29 -5.14 -8.58
C LYS A 462 -0.15 -5.67 -7.69
N GLY A 463 0.96 -4.93 -7.57
CA GLY A 463 2.02 -5.15 -6.56
C GLY A 463 1.79 -4.29 -5.33
#